data_AF-A0A1J5LAE4-F1
#
_entry.id   AF-A0A1J5LAE4-F1
#
_cell.length_a   1.000
_cell.length_b   1.000
_cell.length_c   1.000
_cell.angle_alpha   90.00
_cell.angle_beta   90.00
_cell.angle_gamma   90.00
#
_symmetry.space_group_name_H-M   'P 1'
#
loop_
_entity.id
_entity.type
_entity.pdbx_description
1 polymer ?
#
loop_
_entity_poly.entity_id
_entity_poly.type
_entity_poly.pdbx_seq_one_letter_code
_entity_poly.pdbx_strand_id
1 'polypeptide(L)'
;MTRDITAIAEVPFYTGFLSQLGIFFWVATATLCFFSSKFSSNNIAQTKLKKFLFYAGLLTVLLCIDDIFLLHETVFPKYFGVPQKLVILIYGFLFISLLVKFYTVILKTNFILLGMALFFFGLSVFFDLFPIPGVNPYLLDDGAKIIGIISWFFYFYSNAVSLAKTPKKA
;
A
#
# COMPACT_ATOMS: atom_id res chain seq x y z
N MET A 1 -21.70 -15.15 1.86
CA MET A 1 -21.78 -13.68 1.99
C MET A 1 -21.54 -13.22 3.43
N THR A 2 -22.19 -13.80 4.45
CA THR A 2 -22.05 -13.36 5.86
C THR A 2 -21.24 -14.30 6.77
N ARG A 3 -21.03 -15.56 6.35
CA ARG A 3 -20.20 -16.53 7.08
C ARG A 3 -18.72 -16.33 6.75
N ASP A 4 -17.89 -16.54 7.76
CA ASP A 4 -16.44 -16.43 7.68
C ASP A 4 -15.84 -17.42 6.66
N ILE A 5 -14.79 -16.99 5.95
CA ILE A 5 -14.15 -17.77 4.89
C ILE A 5 -13.51 -19.04 5.46
N THR A 6 -12.88 -18.96 6.64
CA THR A 6 -12.23 -20.12 7.27
C THR A 6 -13.26 -21.17 7.68
N ALA A 7 -14.45 -20.73 8.09
CA ALA A 7 -15.56 -21.60 8.45
C ALA A 7 -16.27 -22.24 7.25
N ILE A 8 -16.23 -21.61 6.07
CA ILE A 8 -16.79 -22.19 4.82
C ILE A 8 -15.79 -23.12 4.15
N ALA A 9 -14.52 -22.72 4.12
CA ALA A 9 -13.46 -23.48 3.46
C ALA A 9 -12.90 -24.62 4.31
N GLU A 10 -13.37 -24.77 5.56
CA GLU A 10 -12.91 -25.80 6.52
C GLU A 10 -11.38 -25.80 6.71
N VAL A 11 -10.79 -24.61 6.67
CA VAL A 11 -9.33 -24.39 6.82
C VAL A 11 -8.99 -23.96 8.25
N PRO A 12 -7.72 -24.10 8.68
CA PRO A 12 -7.30 -23.66 10.00
C PRO A 12 -7.58 -22.17 10.25
N PHE A 13 -7.87 -21.80 11.50
CA PHE A 13 -8.25 -20.43 11.89
C PHE A 13 -7.20 -19.36 11.58
N TYR A 14 -5.93 -19.75 11.41
CA TYR A 14 -4.82 -18.84 11.08
C TYR A 14 -4.67 -18.60 9.57
N THR A 15 -5.50 -19.24 8.72
CA THR A 15 -5.40 -19.11 7.28
C THR A 15 -5.70 -17.68 6.85
N GLY A 16 -4.77 -17.07 6.13
CA GLY A 16 -4.89 -15.67 5.70
C GLY A 16 -4.52 -14.63 6.77
N PHE A 17 -3.96 -15.04 7.91
CA PHE A 17 -3.56 -14.12 9.00
C PHE A 17 -2.65 -12.98 8.51
N LEU A 18 -1.64 -13.26 7.69
CA LEU A 18 -0.74 -12.23 7.16
C LEU A 18 -1.46 -11.25 6.24
N SER A 19 -2.36 -11.75 5.38
CA SER A 19 -3.20 -10.92 4.52
C SER A 19 -4.11 -10.00 5.34
N GLN A 20 -4.77 -10.53 6.39
CA GLN A 20 -5.60 -9.73 7.30
C GLN A 20 -4.79 -8.65 8.03
N LEU A 21 -3.59 -8.96 8.51
CA LEU A 21 -2.68 -7.97 9.08
C LEU A 21 -2.33 -6.87 8.07
N GLY A 22 -2.03 -7.24 6.82
CA GLY A 22 -1.77 -6.30 5.74
C GLY A 22 -2.94 -5.33 5.53
N ILE A 23 -4.17 -5.83 5.50
CA ILE A 23 -5.39 -5.02 5.37
C ILE A 23 -5.51 -4.00 6.52
N PHE A 24 -5.24 -4.41 7.77
CA PHE A 24 -5.27 -3.46 8.90
C PHE A 24 -4.27 -2.32 8.72
N PHE A 25 -3.05 -2.62 8.28
CA PHE A 25 -2.06 -1.58 8.00
C PHE A 25 -2.46 -0.70 6.82
N TRP A 26 -3.03 -1.27 5.75
CA TRP A 26 -3.55 -0.49 4.63
C TRP A 26 -4.62 0.52 5.06
N VAL A 27 -5.62 0.07 5.82
CA VAL A 27 -6.69 0.93 6.34
C VAL A 27 -6.13 2.00 7.30
N ALA A 28 -5.17 1.62 8.16
CA ALA A 28 -4.51 2.55 9.05
C ALA A 28 -3.74 3.63 8.27
N THR A 29 -2.98 3.26 7.25
CA THR A 29 -2.26 4.20 6.38
C THR A 29 -3.23 5.13 5.64
N ALA A 30 -4.30 4.59 5.05
CA ALA A 30 -5.27 5.39 4.30
C ALA A 30 -5.94 6.44 5.19
N THR A 31 -6.39 6.00 6.37
CA THR A 31 -7.02 6.86 7.38
C THR A 31 -6.06 7.96 7.83
N LEU A 32 -4.81 7.59 8.12
CA LEU A 32 -3.77 8.52 8.55
C LEU A 32 -3.46 9.56 7.47
N CYS A 33 -3.28 9.13 6.22
CA CYS A 33 -3.06 9.99 5.07
C CYS A 33 -4.20 11.00 4.88
N PHE A 34 -5.47 10.55 4.91
CA PHE A 34 -6.61 11.45 4.78
C PHE A 34 -6.74 12.39 5.97
N PHE A 35 -6.55 11.90 7.20
CA PHE A 35 -6.63 12.72 8.40
C PHE A 35 -5.58 13.82 8.40
N SER A 36 -4.32 13.48 8.15
CA SER A 36 -3.21 14.44 8.10
C SER A 36 -3.33 15.42 6.94
N SER A 37 -3.95 15.03 5.82
CA SER A 37 -4.22 15.95 4.71
C SER A 37 -5.15 17.12 5.08
N LYS A 38 -5.90 17.03 6.20
CA LYS A 38 -6.79 18.09 6.70
C LYS A 38 -6.10 19.09 7.64
N PHE A 39 -4.86 18.86 8.04
CA PHE A 39 -4.15 19.75 8.98
C PHE A 39 -3.91 21.14 8.38
N SER A 40 -3.74 22.16 9.22
CA SER A 40 -3.44 23.51 8.71
C SER A 40 -2.07 23.54 8.03
N SER A 41 -1.94 24.41 7.02
CA SER A 41 -0.68 24.61 6.30
C SER A 41 -0.23 26.04 6.48
N ASN A 42 0.98 26.22 6.98
CA ASN A 42 1.58 27.53 7.18
C ASN A 42 2.55 27.92 6.05
N ASN A 43 2.93 26.97 5.18
CA ASN A 43 3.82 27.24 4.06
C ASN A 43 3.52 26.36 2.82
N ILE A 44 4.11 26.71 1.69
CA ILE A 44 3.92 26.02 0.40
C ILE A 44 4.38 24.55 0.48
N ALA A 45 5.44 24.26 1.24
CA ALA A 45 5.97 22.90 1.37
C ALA A 45 4.97 21.97 2.08
N GLN A 46 4.34 22.43 3.16
CA GLN A 46 3.28 21.72 3.87
C GLN A 46 2.04 21.55 3.00
N THR A 47 1.68 22.55 2.18
CA THR A 47 0.55 22.40 1.24
C THR A 47 0.83 21.29 0.22
N LYS A 48 2.06 21.21 -0.30
CA LYS A 48 2.47 20.12 -1.20
C LYS A 48 2.47 18.76 -0.50
N LEU A 49 2.95 18.70 0.74
CA LEU A 49 2.93 17.48 1.57
C LEU A 49 1.50 17.01 1.84
N LYS A 50 0.56 17.91 2.19
CA LYS A 50 -0.85 17.56 2.36
C LYS A 50 -1.47 16.98 1.10
N LYS A 51 -1.20 17.59 -0.06
CA LYS A 51 -1.64 17.07 -1.36
C LYS A 51 -1.05 15.68 -1.61
N PHE A 52 0.24 15.49 -1.35
CA PHE A 52 0.89 14.18 -1.45
C PHE A 52 0.19 13.13 -0.57
N LEU A 53 -0.04 13.44 0.71
CA LEU A 53 -0.75 12.55 1.64
C LEU A 53 -2.16 12.20 1.14
N PHE A 54 -2.90 13.16 0.59
CA PHE A 54 -4.23 12.90 0.03
C PHE A 54 -4.20 11.91 -1.14
N TYR A 55 -3.34 12.15 -2.14
CA TYR A 55 -3.23 11.23 -3.29
C TYR A 55 -2.63 9.88 -2.91
N ALA A 56 -1.67 9.85 -1.97
CA ALA A 56 -1.14 8.61 -1.43
C ALA A 56 -2.22 7.83 -0.66
N GLY A 57 -3.11 8.50 0.08
CA GLY A 57 -4.27 7.89 0.71
C GLY A 57 -5.22 7.25 -0.30
N LEU A 58 -5.52 7.94 -1.42
CA LEU A 58 -6.32 7.36 -2.50
C LEU A 58 -5.68 6.11 -3.12
N LEU A 59 -4.37 6.16 -3.38
CA LEU A 59 -3.62 5.01 -3.89
C LEU A 59 -3.63 3.85 -2.87
N THR A 60 -3.45 4.16 -1.59
CA THR A 60 -3.49 3.17 -0.50
C THR A 60 -4.87 2.50 -0.40
N VAL A 61 -5.96 3.25 -0.57
CA VAL A 61 -7.32 2.67 -0.63
C VAL A 61 -7.48 1.75 -1.84
N LEU A 62 -6.98 2.16 -3.01
CA LEU A 62 -7.03 1.33 -4.21
C LEU A 62 -6.32 -0.02 -3.99
N LEU A 63 -5.10 0.02 -3.42
CA LEU A 63 -4.33 -1.18 -3.11
C LEU A 63 -5.00 -2.03 -2.01
N CYS A 64 -5.62 -1.40 -1.02
CA CYS A 64 -6.39 -2.10 0.02
C CYS A 64 -7.58 -2.87 -0.56
N ILE A 65 -8.37 -2.22 -1.43
CA ILE A 65 -9.51 -2.85 -2.10
C ILE A 65 -9.03 -3.99 -3.01
N ASP A 66 -7.91 -3.78 -3.69
CA ASP A 66 -7.28 -4.81 -4.50
C ASP A 66 -6.89 -6.06 -3.69
N ASP A 67 -6.24 -5.90 -2.54
CA ASP A 67 -5.88 -7.03 -1.66
C ASP A 67 -7.10 -7.70 -1.03
N ILE A 68 -8.16 -6.93 -0.65
CA ILE A 68 -9.39 -7.49 -0.07
C ILE A 68 -10.13 -8.40 -1.06
N PHE A 69 -10.23 -7.96 -2.32
CA PHE A 69 -11.02 -8.67 -3.34
C PHE A 69 -10.18 -9.46 -4.33
N LEU A 70 -8.85 -9.46 -4.17
CA LEU A 70 -7.89 -10.04 -5.11
C LEU A 70 -8.16 -9.55 -6.54
N LEU A 71 -8.27 -8.23 -6.72
CA LEU A 71 -8.75 -7.70 -7.99
C LEU A 71 -7.79 -8.04 -9.14
N HIS A 72 -6.48 -7.83 -8.95
CA HIS A 72 -5.47 -8.10 -9.98
C HIS A 72 -5.26 -9.58 -10.30
N GLU A 73 -5.49 -10.48 -9.36
CA GLU A 73 -5.24 -11.92 -9.52
C GLU A 73 -6.51 -12.67 -9.98
N THR A 74 -7.67 -12.33 -9.40
CA THR A 74 -8.90 -13.09 -9.57
C THR A 74 -9.96 -12.29 -10.32
N VAL A 75 -10.33 -11.10 -9.85
CA VAL A 75 -11.52 -10.41 -10.38
C VAL A 75 -11.32 -9.97 -11.83
N PHE A 76 -10.27 -9.21 -12.11
CA PHE A 76 -9.99 -8.72 -13.46
C PHE A 76 -9.66 -9.84 -14.45
N PRO A 77 -8.78 -10.81 -14.12
CA PRO A 77 -8.47 -11.89 -15.04
C PRO A 77 -9.64 -12.84 -15.30
N LYS A 78 -10.37 -13.27 -14.26
CA LYS A 78 -11.39 -14.32 -14.41
C LYS A 78 -12.75 -13.77 -14.84
N TYR A 79 -13.14 -12.57 -14.41
CA TYR A 79 -14.49 -12.04 -14.68
C TYR A 79 -14.52 -10.97 -15.78
N PHE A 80 -13.44 -10.20 -15.96
CA PHE A 80 -13.36 -9.15 -16.97
C PHE A 80 -12.45 -9.50 -18.16
N GLY A 81 -11.75 -10.63 -18.11
CA GLY A 81 -10.83 -11.08 -19.16
C GLY A 81 -9.60 -10.20 -19.32
N VAL A 82 -9.28 -9.36 -18.32
CA VAL A 82 -8.12 -8.46 -18.35
C VAL A 82 -6.91 -9.19 -17.77
N PRO A 83 -5.81 -9.36 -18.53
CA PRO A 83 -4.64 -10.09 -18.03
C PRO A 83 -4.05 -9.45 -16.76
N GLN A 84 -3.69 -10.28 -15.77
CA GLN A 84 -3.05 -9.85 -14.51
C GLN A 84 -1.89 -8.88 -14.74
N LYS A 85 -1.02 -9.18 -15.72
CA LYS A 85 0.11 -8.32 -16.11
C LYS A 85 -0.30 -6.89 -16.47
N LEU A 86 -1.45 -6.73 -17.12
CA LEU A 86 -1.99 -5.41 -17.48
C LEU A 86 -2.46 -4.66 -16.23
N VAL A 87 -3.13 -5.34 -15.30
CA VAL A 87 -3.60 -4.74 -14.04
C VAL A 87 -2.41 -4.28 -13.20
N ILE A 88 -1.40 -5.14 -13.04
CA ILE A 88 -0.14 -4.81 -12.35
C ILE A 88 0.54 -3.60 -13.03
N LEU A 89 0.58 -3.56 -14.37
CA LEU A 89 1.15 -2.43 -15.10
C LEU A 89 0.39 -1.12 -14.84
N ILE A 90 -0.94 -1.15 -14.81
CA ILE A 90 -1.77 0.02 -14.50
C ILE A 90 -1.49 0.52 -13.07
N TYR A 91 -1.43 -0.39 -12.09
CA TYR A 91 -1.09 -0.02 -10.71
C TYR A 91 0.32 0.54 -10.60
N GLY A 92 1.30 -0.09 -11.25
CA GLY A 92 2.67 0.40 -11.35
C GLY A 92 2.72 1.81 -11.96
N PHE A 93 1.94 2.06 -13.01
CA PHE A 93 1.85 3.39 -13.64
C PHE A 93 1.24 4.44 -12.71
N LEU A 94 0.14 4.14 -12.01
CA LEU A 94 -0.46 5.04 -11.03
C LEU A 94 0.51 5.35 -9.89
N PHE A 95 1.22 4.32 -9.43
CA PHE A 95 2.21 4.42 -8.38
C PHE A 95 3.41 5.29 -8.79
N ILE A 96 4.00 5.03 -9.96
CA ILE A 96 5.10 5.83 -10.51
C ILE A 96 4.66 7.27 -10.76
N SER A 97 3.45 7.47 -11.28
CA SER A 97 2.89 8.81 -11.49
C SER A 97 2.80 9.61 -10.19
N LEU A 98 2.42 8.96 -9.08
CA LEU A 98 2.44 9.59 -7.75
C LEU A 98 3.86 9.98 -7.34
N LEU A 99 4.83 9.07 -7.48
CA LEU A 99 6.23 9.32 -7.11
C LEU A 99 6.83 10.48 -7.92
N VAL A 100 6.67 10.47 -9.25
CA VAL A 100 7.20 11.49 -10.15
C VAL A 100 6.53 12.84 -9.87
N LYS A 101 5.22 12.87 -9.64
CA LYS A 101 4.50 14.13 -9.33
C LYS A 101 4.97 14.77 -8.02
N PHE A 102 5.32 13.96 -7.02
CA PHE A 102 5.68 14.42 -5.68
C PHE A 102 7.16 14.23 -5.32
N TYR A 103 8.05 13.99 -6.29
CA TYR A 103 9.46 13.69 -6.04
C TYR A 103 10.16 14.76 -5.18
N THR A 104 9.88 16.04 -5.42
CA THR A 104 10.43 17.16 -4.62
C THR A 104 9.97 17.16 -3.16
N VAL A 105 8.80 16.59 -2.87
CA VAL A 105 8.29 16.40 -1.51
C VAL A 105 8.98 15.20 -0.90
N ILE A 106 9.02 14.07 -1.62
CA ILE A 106 9.59 12.81 -1.14
C ILE A 106 11.06 12.97 -0.74
N LEU A 107 11.86 13.69 -1.53
CA LEU A 107 13.28 13.95 -1.22
C LEU A 107 13.51 14.77 0.07
N LYS A 108 12.47 15.45 0.57
CA LYS A 108 12.52 16.21 1.84
C LYS A 108 11.99 15.40 3.03
N THR A 109 11.53 14.17 2.79
CA THR A 109 11.03 13.24 3.82
C THR A 109 12.07 12.15 4.10
N ASN A 110 11.83 11.31 5.11
CA ASN A 110 12.66 10.12 5.31
C ASN A 110 12.33 9.06 4.24
N PHE A 111 12.89 9.24 3.05
CA PHE A 111 12.65 8.39 1.88
C PHE A 111 13.22 6.97 2.02
N ILE A 112 14.03 6.69 3.05
CA ILE A 112 14.56 5.34 3.31
C ILE A 112 13.42 4.36 3.57
N LEU A 113 12.42 4.75 4.38
CA LEU A 113 11.23 3.92 4.65
C LEU A 113 10.43 3.65 3.37
N LEU A 114 10.29 4.66 2.52
CA LEU A 114 9.63 4.52 1.21
C LEU A 114 10.42 3.61 0.27
N GLY A 115 11.76 3.74 0.27
CA GLY A 115 12.66 2.88 -0.50
C GLY A 115 12.58 1.41 -0.08
N MET A 116 12.48 1.14 1.22
CA MET A 116 12.23 -0.21 1.73
C MET A 116 10.86 -0.73 1.29
N ALA A 117 9.80 0.06 1.44
CA ALA A 117 8.46 -0.33 0.98
C ALA A 117 8.46 -0.71 -0.50
N LEU A 118 9.11 0.13 -1.33
CA LEU A 118 9.28 -0.08 -2.76
C LEU A 118 10.05 -1.35 -3.11
N PHE A 119 11.17 -1.57 -2.43
CA PHE A 119 12.00 -2.74 -2.64
C PHE A 119 11.22 -4.02 -2.35
N PHE A 120 10.51 -4.06 -1.23
CA PHE A 120 9.74 -5.24 -0.82
C PHE A 120 8.48 -5.46 -1.67
N PHE A 121 7.79 -4.41 -2.12
CA PHE A 121 6.73 -4.56 -3.13
C PHE A 121 7.26 -5.08 -4.47
N GLY A 122 8.43 -4.59 -4.90
CA GLY A 122 9.10 -5.10 -6.10
C GLY A 122 9.48 -6.58 -5.97
N LEU A 123 9.97 -7.00 -4.80
CA LEU A 123 10.27 -8.41 -4.51
C LEU A 123 9.02 -9.29 -4.52
N SER A 124 7.91 -8.82 -3.93
CA SER A 124 6.62 -9.51 -3.96
C SER A 124 6.16 -9.77 -5.40
N VAL A 125 6.09 -8.72 -6.24
CA VAL A 125 5.76 -8.86 -7.67
C VAL A 125 6.75 -9.75 -8.43
N PHE A 126 8.03 -9.71 -8.07
CA PHE A 126 9.04 -10.57 -8.68
C PHE A 126 8.79 -12.04 -8.37
N PHE A 127 8.49 -12.40 -7.12
CA PHE A 127 8.21 -13.78 -6.74
C PHE A 127 6.89 -14.30 -7.33
N ASP A 128 5.90 -13.44 -7.50
CA ASP A 128 4.64 -13.77 -8.20
C ASP A 128 4.88 -14.09 -9.68
N LEU A 129 5.72 -13.31 -10.37
CA LEU A 129 6.03 -13.51 -11.79
C LEU A 129 7.06 -14.64 -12.06
N PHE A 130 7.97 -14.89 -11.12
CA PHE A 130 9.06 -15.84 -11.25
C PHE A 130 9.08 -16.82 -10.06
N PRO A 131 8.13 -17.78 -10.01
CA PRO A 131 8.08 -18.75 -8.92
C PRO A 131 9.33 -19.64 -8.91
N ILE A 132 9.95 -19.78 -7.73
CA ILE A 132 11.16 -20.58 -7.54
C ILE A 132 10.77 -22.05 -7.33
N PRO A 133 11.28 -23.00 -8.13
CA PRO A 133 10.99 -24.42 -7.94
C PRO A 133 11.44 -24.91 -6.55
N GLY A 134 10.55 -25.58 -5.82
CA GLY A 134 10.85 -26.18 -4.52
C GLY A 134 10.66 -25.27 -3.30
N VAL A 135 10.30 -23.99 -3.51
CA VAL A 135 9.90 -23.07 -2.43
C VAL A 135 8.41 -22.77 -2.57
N ASN A 136 7.70 -22.64 -1.45
CA ASN A 136 6.31 -22.20 -1.49
C ASN A 136 6.26 -20.73 -2.00
N PRO A 137 5.71 -20.47 -3.20
CA PRO A 137 5.74 -19.14 -3.80
C PRO A 137 5.01 -18.10 -2.92
N TYR A 138 3.93 -18.51 -2.26
CA TYR A 138 3.15 -17.64 -1.38
C TYR A 138 3.91 -17.20 -0.14
N LEU A 139 4.82 -18.03 0.39
CA LEU A 139 5.56 -17.67 1.61
C LEU A 139 6.51 -16.50 1.38
N LEU A 140 7.23 -16.51 0.25
CA LEU A 140 8.15 -15.44 -0.11
C LEU A 140 7.40 -14.18 -0.55
N ASP A 141 6.35 -14.35 -1.34
CA ASP A 141 5.51 -13.25 -1.80
C ASP A 141 4.81 -12.53 -0.63
N ASP A 142 4.04 -13.27 0.19
CA ASP A 142 3.31 -12.70 1.33
C ASP A 142 4.26 -12.08 2.37
N GLY A 143 5.41 -12.72 2.61
CA GLY A 143 6.45 -12.22 3.49
C GLY A 143 7.06 -10.92 3.01
N ALA A 144 7.36 -10.81 1.71
CA ALA A 144 7.85 -9.56 1.13
C ALA A 144 6.75 -8.49 1.16
N LYS A 145 5.52 -8.83 0.77
CA LYS A 145 4.38 -7.91 0.73
C LYS A 145 4.13 -7.29 2.11
N ILE A 146 4.08 -8.06 3.20
CA ILE A 146 3.80 -7.51 4.52
C ILE A 146 4.89 -6.55 5.02
N ILE A 147 6.17 -6.83 4.76
CA ILE A 147 7.27 -5.92 5.09
C ILE A 147 7.14 -4.61 4.29
N GLY A 148 6.73 -4.72 3.03
CA GLY A 148 6.40 -3.58 2.17
C GLY A 148 5.29 -2.71 2.77
N ILE A 149 4.17 -3.32 3.18
CA ILE A 149 3.02 -2.65 3.78
C ILE A 149 3.39 -1.96 5.11
N ILE A 150 4.15 -2.64 5.98
CA ILE A 150 4.58 -2.07 7.26
C ILE A 150 5.51 -0.87 7.04
N SER A 151 6.46 -0.99 6.11
CA SER A 151 7.37 0.11 5.76
C SER A 151 6.62 1.29 5.16
N TRP A 152 5.61 1.02 4.32
CA TRP A 152 4.70 2.01 3.76
C TRP A 152 3.96 2.76 4.86
N PHE A 153 3.37 2.05 5.82
CA PHE A 153 2.70 2.64 6.97
C PHE A 153 3.63 3.56 7.77
N PHE A 154 4.82 3.10 8.15
CA PHE A 154 5.74 3.90 8.96
C PHE A 154 6.27 5.13 8.22
N TYR A 155 6.43 5.04 6.89
CA TYR A 155 6.76 6.20 6.07
C TYR A 155 5.68 7.28 6.18
N PHE A 156 4.41 6.92 5.96
CA PHE A 156 3.30 7.87 6.05
C PHE A 156 3.05 8.37 7.48
N TYR A 157 3.27 7.52 8.48
CA TYR A 157 3.22 7.91 9.88
C TYR A 157 4.26 8.96 10.25
N SER A 158 5.52 8.78 9.83
CA SER A 158 6.57 9.78 10.05
C SER A 158 6.22 11.13 9.43
N ASN A 159 5.69 11.12 8.21
CA ASN A 159 5.24 12.33 7.51
C ASN A 159 4.05 13.01 8.18
N ALA A 160 3.07 12.23 8.65
CA ALA A 160 1.93 12.71 9.41
C ALA A 160 2.35 13.39 10.72
N VAL A 161 3.25 12.76 11.48
CA VAL A 161 3.78 13.31 12.74
C VAL A 161 4.57 14.59 12.50
N SER A 162 5.39 14.65 11.45
CA SER A 162 6.12 15.87 11.06
C SER A 162 5.17 17.04 10.80
N LEU A 163 4.06 16.77 10.09
CA LEU A 163 3.03 17.77 9.84
C LEU A 163 2.30 18.18 11.13
N ALA A 164 2.00 17.25 12.04
CA ALA A 164 1.32 17.50 13.31
C ALA A 164 2.13 18.41 14.25
N LYS A 165 3.45 18.22 14.30
CA LYS A 165 4.35 18.95 15.21
C LYS A 165 4.60 20.40 14.80
N THR A 166 4.16 20.83 13.62
CA THR A 166 4.44 22.19 13.18
C THR A 166 3.41 23.16 13.80
N PRO A 167 3.85 24.17 14.58
CA PRO A 167 2.92 25.04 15.32
C PRO A 167 1.98 25.78 14.37
N LYS A 168 0.67 25.81 14.66
CA LYS A 168 -0.26 26.73 13.99
C LYS A 168 0.24 28.15 14.26
N LYS A 169 0.55 28.94 13.23
CA LYS A 169 0.63 30.39 13.43
C LYS A 169 -0.82 30.85 13.66
N ALA A 170 -1.10 31.27 14.89
CA ALA A 170 -2.34 31.94 15.28
C ALA A 170 -2.43 33.29 14.57
#